data_AF-A0A958FG73-F1
#
_entry.id   AF-A0A958FG73-F1
#
_cell.length_a   1.000
_cell.length_b   1.000
_cell.length_c   1.000
_cell.angle_alpha   90.00
_cell.angle_beta   90.00
_cell.angle_gamma   90.00
#
_symmetry.space_group_name_H-M   'P 1'
#
loop_
_entity.id
_entity.type
_entity.pdbx_description
1 polymer ?
#
loop_
_entity_poly.entity_id
_entity_poly.type
_entity_poly.pdbx_seq_one_letter_code
_entity_poly.pdbx_strand_id
1 'polypeptide(L)'
;MKIAKAIPLFGVVLVGYMVLMSFFFYSDPNVDPMKHILFTVILPSRRTWSPDLGDAVIVAGLLILFIELIKSTSSSSSAIAEHILSTFVFIFYIIAFLLAPMVANS
;
A
#
# COMPACT_ATOMS: atom_id res chain seq x y z
N MET A 1 13.12 -24.67 -14.08
CA MET A 1 12.17 -23.53 -14.09
C MET A 1 12.73 -22.38 -13.24
N LYS A 2 13.68 -21.59 -13.77
CA LYS A 2 14.30 -20.44 -13.05
C LYS A 2 13.85 -19.08 -13.57
N ILE A 3 13.21 -19.04 -14.75
CA ILE A 3 12.89 -17.83 -15.50
C ILE A 3 11.64 -17.11 -14.94
N ALA A 4 10.65 -17.86 -14.43
CA ALA A 4 9.45 -17.27 -13.81
C ALA A 4 9.73 -16.48 -12.51
N LYS A 5 10.85 -16.75 -11.82
CA LYS A 5 11.28 -15.99 -10.63
C LYS A 5 11.97 -14.66 -10.97
N ALA A 6 12.42 -14.48 -12.22
CA ALA A 6 13.11 -13.29 -12.70
C ALA A 6 12.15 -12.20 -13.21
N ILE A 7 10.86 -12.53 -13.38
CA ILE A 7 9.85 -11.53 -13.72
C ILE A 7 9.60 -10.67 -12.47
N PRO A 8 9.78 -9.33 -12.54
CA PRO A 8 9.48 -8.45 -11.43
C PRO A 8 7.97 -8.49 -11.18
N LEU A 9 7.58 -8.98 -10.01
CA LEU A 9 6.17 -9.06 -9.60
C LEU A 9 5.55 -7.66 -9.51
N PHE A 10 6.36 -6.65 -9.18
CA PHE A 10 5.95 -5.25 -9.25
C PHE A 10 5.42 -4.82 -10.64
N GLY A 11 5.88 -5.46 -11.71
CA GLY A 11 5.36 -5.23 -13.06
C GLY A 11 3.87 -5.52 -13.20
N VAL A 12 3.31 -6.40 -12.37
CA VAL A 12 1.86 -6.69 -12.32
C VAL A 12 1.08 -5.47 -11.84
N VAL A 13 1.61 -4.71 -10.87
CA VAL A 13 0.98 -3.50 -10.34
C VAL A 13 0.96 -2.40 -11.40
N LEU A 14 2.05 -2.24 -12.14
CA LEU A 14 2.14 -1.30 -13.26
C LEU A 14 1.09 -1.63 -14.33
N VAL A 15 1.04 -2.88 -14.78
CA VAL A 15 0.07 -3.32 -15.80
C VAL A 15 -1.36 -3.16 -15.27
N GLY A 16 -1.62 -3.54 -14.01
CA GLY A 16 -2.92 -3.38 -13.36
C GLY A 16 -3.37 -1.92 -13.33
N TYR A 17 -2.48 -1.01 -12.94
CA TYR A 17 -2.74 0.44 -12.95
C TYR A 17 -3.06 0.94 -14.37
N MET A 18 -2.27 0.54 -15.38
CA MET A 18 -2.50 0.96 -16.77
C MET A 18 -3.85 0.45 -17.31
N VAL A 19 -4.21 -0.79 -17.01
CA VAL A 19 -5.50 -1.38 -17.42
C VAL A 19 -6.66 -0.67 -16.73
N LEU A 20 -6.53 -0.42 -15.43
CA LEU A 20 -7.54 0.29 -14.65
C LEU A 20 -7.76 1.70 -15.22
N MET A 21 -6.69 2.46 -15.46
CA MET A 21 -6.77 3.78 -16.10
C MET A 21 -7.41 3.72 -17.48
N SER A 22 -7.02 2.75 -18.31
CA SER A 22 -7.58 2.59 -19.65
C SER A 22 -9.08 2.30 -19.62
N PHE A 23 -9.53 1.46 -18.68
CA PHE A 23 -10.94 1.13 -18.50
C PHE A 23 -11.79 2.33 -18.09
N PHE A 24 -11.33 3.11 -17.10
CA PHE A 24 -12.03 4.31 -16.65
C PHE A 24 -11.98 5.43 -17.68
N PHE A 25 -10.85 5.64 -18.36
CA PHE A 25 -10.71 6.62 -19.43
C PHE A 25 -11.66 6.36 -20.61
N TYR A 26 -11.86 5.08 -20.98
CA TYR A 26 -12.83 4.70 -22.00
C TYR A 26 -14.29 4.92 -21.56
N SER A 27 -14.55 4.83 -20.25
CA SER A 27 -15.89 4.99 -19.67
C SER A 27 -16.29 6.46 -19.51
N ASP A 28 -15.42 7.29 -18.94
CA ASP A 28 -15.57 8.74 -18.86
C ASP A 28 -14.18 9.41 -18.77
N PRO A 29 -13.75 10.17 -19.81
CA PRO A 29 -12.43 10.78 -19.84
C PRO A 29 -12.25 11.95 -18.86
N ASN A 30 -13.32 12.46 -18.25
CA ASN A 30 -13.24 13.60 -17.32
C ASN A 30 -13.22 13.17 -15.84
N VAL A 31 -13.44 11.89 -15.57
CA VAL A 31 -13.42 11.34 -14.21
C VAL A 31 -12.00 10.90 -13.87
N ASP A 32 -11.50 11.38 -12.73
CA ASP A 32 -10.25 10.89 -12.15
C ASP A 32 -10.58 9.70 -11.23
N PRO A 33 -10.36 8.44 -11.66
CA PRO A 33 -10.72 7.27 -10.87
C PRO A 33 -9.86 7.12 -9.61
N MET A 34 -8.68 7.77 -9.52
CA MET A 34 -7.84 7.66 -8.32
C MET A 34 -8.47 8.34 -7.11
N LYS A 35 -9.21 9.42 -7.34
CA LYS A 35 -9.91 10.17 -6.27
C LYS A 35 -11.19 9.50 -5.81
N HIS A 36 -11.50 8.31 -6.31
CA HIS A 36 -12.67 7.58 -5.89
C HIS A 36 -12.50 7.09 -4.45
N ILE A 37 -13.24 7.70 -3.52
CA ILE A 37 -13.26 7.31 -2.10
C ILE A 37 -13.82 5.88 -1.98
N LEU A 38 -13.06 4.99 -1.34
CA LEU A 38 -13.46 3.59 -1.17
C LEU A 38 -14.43 3.41 -0.01
N PHE A 39 -14.13 4.04 1.12
CA PHE A 39 -14.96 4.05 2.32
C PHE A 39 -14.62 5.26 3.18
N THR A 40 -15.39 5.51 4.24
CA THR A 40 -15.11 6.58 5.19
C THR A 40 -15.33 6.08 6.61
N VAL A 41 -14.36 6.34 7.48
CA VAL A 41 -14.39 5.95 8.90
C VAL A 41 -14.01 7.15 9.76
N ILE A 42 -14.71 7.34 10.88
CA ILE A 42 -14.36 8.35 11.87
C ILE A 42 -13.40 7.72 12.88
N LEU A 43 -12.19 8.27 12.98
CA LEU A 43 -11.17 7.82 13.91
C LEU A 43 -11.43 8.31 15.34
N PRO A 44 -10.86 7.65 16.37
CA PRO A 44 -10.94 8.10 17.76
C PRO A 44 -10.45 9.55 17.98
N SER A 45 -9.52 10.02 17.14
CA SER A 45 -9.07 11.42 17.06
C SER A 45 -10.12 12.40 16.54
N ARG A 46 -11.34 11.95 16.21
CA ARG A 46 -12.46 12.69 15.59
C ARG A 46 -12.21 13.18 14.15
N ARG A 47 -11.15 12.71 13.50
CA ARG A 47 -10.89 12.93 12.07
C ARG A 47 -11.61 11.90 11.22
N THR A 48 -12.09 12.33 10.06
CA THR A 48 -12.61 11.44 9.02
C THR A 48 -11.46 10.94 8.16
N TRP A 49 -11.27 9.63 8.12
CA TRP A 49 -10.35 8.96 7.20
C TRP A 49 -11.13 8.40 6.02
N SER A 50 -10.75 8.79 4.81
CA SER A 50 -11.48 8.52 3.57
C SER A 50 -10.52 8.07 2.47
N PRO A 51 -9.92 6.86 2.59
CA PRO A 51 -8.95 6.36 1.63
C PRO A 51 -9.54 6.29 0.23
N ASP A 52 -8.75 6.79 -0.73
CA ASP A 52 -9.12 6.76 -2.13
C ASP A 52 -8.55 5.52 -2.86
N LEU A 53 -8.92 5.37 -4.12
CA LEU A 53 -8.46 4.25 -4.94
C LEU A 53 -6.95 4.34 -5.22
N GLY A 54 -6.39 5.55 -5.27
CA GLY A 54 -4.96 5.80 -5.40
C GLY A 54 -4.18 5.27 -4.20
N ASP A 55 -4.64 5.56 -2.98
CA ASP A 55 -4.08 5.06 -1.73
C ASP A 55 -4.02 3.53 -1.73
N ALA A 56 -5.09 2.87 -2.19
CA ALA A 56 -5.15 1.41 -2.28
C ALA A 56 -4.16 0.82 -3.30
N VAL A 57 -3.99 1.47 -4.47
CA VAL A 57 -3.01 1.05 -5.48
C VAL A 57 -1.59 1.19 -4.95
N ILE A 58 -1.28 2.28 -4.24
CA ILE A 58 0.04 2.51 -3.62
C ILE A 58 0.32 1.40 -2.59
N VAL A 59 -0.62 1.12 -1.69
CA VAL A 59 -0.48 0.06 -0.68
C VAL A 59 -0.27 -1.31 -1.34
N ALA A 60 -1.04 -1.65 -2.37
CA ALA A 60 -0.86 -2.89 -3.11
C ALA A 60 0.54 -2.97 -3.77
N GLY A 61 1.01 -1.86 -4.32
CA GLY A 61 2.36 -1.69 -4.86
C GLY A 61 3.45 -1.97 -3.83
N LEU A 62 3.36 -1.33 -2.66
CA LEU A 62 4.27 -1.54 -1.54
C LEU A 62 4.27 -2.99 -1.05
N LEU A 63 3.10 -3.64 -0.93
CA LEU A 63 3.00 -5.03 -0.51
C LEU A 63 3.67 -5.99 -1.51
N ILE A 64 3.44 -5.80 -2.80
CA ILE A 64 4.05 -6.62 -3.85
C ILE A 64 5.57 -6.40 -3.90
N LEU A 65 6.01 -5.15 -3.74
CA LEU A 65 7.43 -4.81 -3.65
C LEU A 65 8.07 -5.45 -2.41
N PHE A 66 7.39 -5.45 -1.27
CA PHE A 66 7.86 -6.11 -0.05
C PHE A 66 8.02 -7.63 -0.24
N ILE A 67 7.05 -8.29 -0.88
CA ILE A 67 7.16 -9.71 -1.25
C ILE A 67 8.35 -9.95 -2.17
N GLU A 68 8.58 -9.06 -3.14
CA GLU A 68 9.71 -9.13 -4.05
C GLU A 68 11.06 -8.98 -3.31
N LEU A 69 11.12 -8.10 -2.30
CA LEU A 69 12.29 -7.94 -1.44
C LEU A 69 12.55 -9.18 -0.58
N ILE A 70 11.51 -9.81 0.00
CA ILE A 70 11.68 -11.09 0.73
C ILE A 70 12.24 -12.16 -0.22
N LYS A 71 11.77 -12.19 -1.47
CA LYS A 71 12.23 -13.13 -2.50
C LYS A 71 13.71 -12.94 -2.86
N SER A 72 14.25 -11.73 -2.71
CA SER A 72 15.63 -11.38 -3.10
C SER A 72 16.65 -11.38 -1.94
N THR A 73 16.20 -11.45 -0.69
CA THR A 73 17.09 -11.35 0.47
C THR A 73 17.52 -12.72 0.98
N SER A 74 18.80 -13.10 0.76
CA SER A 74 19.40 -14.30 1.35
C SER A 74 19.87 -14.04 2.79
N SER A 75 19.05 -14.46 3.77
CA SER A 75 19.29 -14.73 5.21
C SER A 75 20.42 -13.99 5.97
N SER A 76 20.13 -13.51 7.20
CA SER A 76 21.13 -13.44 8.27
C SER A 76 20.50 -13.26 9.66
N SER A 77 21.17 -13.81 10.67
CA SER A 77 20.90 -13.97 12.12
C SER A 77 20.30 -12.78 12.92
N SER A 78 20.09 -11.60 12.33
CA SER A 78 19.53 -10.42 13.02
C SER A 78 17.99 -10.33 12.96
N ALA A 79 17.32 -11.36 12.42
CA ALA A 79 15.88 -11.35 12.17
C ALA A 79 15.00 -11.12 13.42
N ILE A 80 15.43 -11.57 14.61
CA ILE A 80 14.66 -11.40 15.85
C ILE A 80 14.57 -9.92 16.26
N ALA A 81 15.69 -9.19 16.20
CA ALA A 81 15.73 -7.79 16.62
C ALA A 81 14.95 -6.91 15.65
N GLU A 82 15.09 -7.18 14.34
CA GLU A 82 14.30 -6.55 13.28
C GLU A 82 12.80 -6.79 13.46
N HIS A 83 12.40 -8.01 13.83
CA HIS A 83 11.00 -8.34 14.05
C HIS A 83 10.40 -7.61 15.26
N ILE A 84 11.12 -7.55 16.39
CA ILE A 84 10.66 -6.85 17.59
C ILE A 84 10.62 -5.34 17.35
N LEU A 85 11.65 -4.77 16.72
CA LEU A 85 11.73 -3.34 16.44
C LEU A 85 10.65 -2.90 15.44
N SER A 86 10.46 -3.64 14.35
CA SER A 86 9.39 -3.36 13.38
C SER A 86 8.00 -3.47 14.00
N THR A 87 7.75 -4.47 14.85
CA THR A 87 6.48 -4.62 15.57
C THR A 87 6.23 -3.43 16.51
N PHE A 88 7.27 -3.00 17.24
CA PHE A 88 7.15 -1.84 18.14
C PHE A 88 6.85 -0.56 17.36
N VAL A 89 7.62 -0.27 16.30
CA VAL A 89 7.40 0.88 15.42
C VAL A 89 6.00 0.83 14.81
N PHE A 90 5.54 -0.33 14.35
CA PHE A 90 4.19 -0.52 13.80
C PHE A 90 3.09 -0.18 14.81
N ILE A 91 3.21 -0.64 16.07
CA ILE A 91 2.26 -0.30 17.13
C ILE A 91 2.23 1.22 17.37
N PHE A 92 3.39 1.87 17.43
CA PHE A 92 3.46 3.32 17.57
C PHE A 92 2.79 4.05 16.40
N TYR A 93 2.97 3.58 15.16
CA TYR A 93 2.29 4.14 14.00
C TYR A 93 0.77 4.00 14.09
N ILE A 94 0.25 2.85 14.52
CA ILE A 94 -1.20 2.67 14.70
C ILE A 94 -1.72 3.64 15.77
N ILE A 95 -1.05 3.72 16.92
CA ILE A 95 -1.45 4.61 18.00
C ILE A 95 -1.44 6.07 17.52
N ALA A 96 -0.37 6.49 16.85
CA ALA A 96 -0.23 7.84 16.31
C ALA A 96 -1.32 8.14 15.27
N PHE A 97 -1.59 7.22 14.34
CA PHE A 97 -2.64 7.39 13.34
C PHE A 97 -4.03 7.51 13.96
N LEU A 98 -4.33 6.70 14.98
CA LEU A 98 -5.64 6.71 15.64
C LEU A 98 -5.86 7.94 16.52
N LEU A 99 -4.82 8.41 17.23
CA LEU A 99 -4.94 9.44 18.26
C LEU A 99 -4.47 10.83 17.82
N ALA A 100 -3.46 10.93 16.95
CA ALA A 100 -2.92 12.20 16.51
C ALA A 100 -3.67 12.69 15.27
N PRO A 101 -4.48 13.77 15.38
CA PRO A 101 -5.25 14.26 14.25
C PRO A 101 -4.36 14.72 13.09
N MET A 102 -3.12 15.14 13.34
CA MET A 102 -2.17 15.52 12.29
C MET A 102 -1.75 14.32 11.40
N VAL A 103 -1.82 13.10 11.93
CA VAL A 103 -1.38 11.86 11.25
C VAL A 103 -2.54 11.16 10.55
N ALA A 104 -3.77 11.50 10.91
CA ALA A 104 -4.99 11.06 10.23
C ALA A 104 -5.17 11.78 8.87
N ASN A 105 -4.32 11.44 7.91
CA ASN A 105 -4.44 11.89 6.52
C ASN A 105 -5.03 10.78 5.64
N SER A 106 -5.69 11.20 4.55
CA SER A 106 -5.85 10.41 3.32
C SER A 106 -4.97 11.09 2.28
#